data_AF-A0A0T6Z017-F1
#
_entry.id   AF-A0A0T6Z017-F1
#
_cell.length_a   1.000
_cell.length_b   1.000
_cell.length_c   1.000
_cell.angle_alpha   90.00
_cell.angle_beta   90.00
_cell.angle_gamma   90.00
#
_symmetry.space_group_name_H-M   'P 1'
#
loop_
_entity.id
_entity.type
_entity.pdbx_description
1 polymer ?
#
loop_
_entity_poly.entity_id
_entity_poly.type
_entity_poly.pdbx_seq_one_letter_code
_entity_poly.pdbx_strand_id
1 'polypeptide(L)'
;MPCGWLRRNSMDLFTPVVSAHRQHPNFTNLLSDTDWDVREVLSEWAEGFVDRDGKFVQEFQLTFNSCWWELYLFAVLKSLGIEVDFSHDAPDFVASNARLAIEAVISSHAQGAKPEWRKTISDIAGGQDIEQRYTETLARLYNSLDAKRRLYQTRYSGLPHVKGKAYVIAVHNFSTPDSFQLGDVAMQRLLYDLEGRQSFLKNGEVSLPLGIFDRDEFTSVSAVIYSSLATYGKVRALGKSTADFIFQAARIRNNWELIPISANKKDYKESLRDGLRVFHNPRADVPLPMSMFDVPDVREFRIFKGQIHTSCHPDGDLCMRQVTRLKQV
;
A
#
# COMPACT_ATOMS: atom_id res chain seq x y z
N MET A 1 34.15 -22.50 2.81
CA MET A 1 34.03 -22.49 4.29
C MET A 1 32.90 -21.54 4.64
N PRO A 2 31.87 -21.97 5.39
CA PRO A 2 30.70 -21.14 5.59
C PRO A 2 31.00 -20.10 6.68
N CYS A 3 30.98 -18.82 6.30
CA CYS A 3 30.94 -17.72 7.26
C CYS A 3 29.55 -17.74 7.91
N GLY A 4 29.50 -18.30 9.12
CA GLY A 4 28.36 -18.25 10.00
C GLY A 4 28.10 -16.81 10.46
N TRP A 5 27.17 -16.15 9.79
CA TRP A 5 26.33 -15.16 10.45
C TRP A 5 25.17 -15.94 11.05
N LEU A 6 25.09 -15.94 12.37
CA LEU A 6 23.90 -16.34 13.12
C LEU A 6 22.70 -15.58 12.52
N ARG A 7 21.94 -16.23 11.64
CA ARG A 7 20.63 -15.72 11.21
C ARG A 7 19.78 -15.68 12.47
N ARG A 8 19.62 -14.48 13.05
CA ARG A 8 18.55 -14.20 14.01
C ARG A 8 17.25 -14.70 13.39
N ASN A 9 16.44 -15.43 14.16
CA ASN A 9 15.15 -16.05 13.79
C ASN A 9 14.40 -15.25 12.71
N SER A 10 14.67 -15.55 11.44
CA SER A 10 13.99 -14.94 10.30
C SER A 10 12.99 -15.94 9.79
N MET A 11 11.74 -15.49 9.63
CA MET A 11 10.66 -16.29 9.08
C MET A 11 11.01 -16.79 7.68
N ASP A 12 10.81 -18.08 7.40
CA ASP A 12 10.99 -18.63 6.06
C ASP A 12 9.70 -18.45 5.26
N LEU A 13 9.70 -17.45 4.38
CA LEU A 13 8.56 -17.12 3.52
C LEU A 13 8.49 -18.00 2.26
N PHE A 14 9.58 -18.66 1.86
CA PHE A 14 9.73 -19.18 0.48
C PHE A 14 9.66 -20.70 0.39
N THR A 15 9.93 -21.43 1.48
CA THR A 15 9.70 -22.87 1.48
C THR A 15 8.19 -23.17 1.36
N PRO A 16 7.75 -23.90 0.33
CA PRO A 16 6.34 -24.23 0.19
C PRO A 16 5.80 -25.04 1.37
N VAL A 17 4.77 -24.54 2.05
CA VAL A 17 4.02 -25.24 3.10
C VAL A 17 2.58 -25.55 2.67
N VAL A 18 2.18 -25.01 1.51
CA VAL A 18 0.89 -25.24 0.86
C VAL A 18 1.09 -26.00 -0.46
N SER A 19 0.18 -26.93 -0.75
CA SER A 19 0.16 -27.69 -2.01
C SER A 19 0.10 -26.77 -3.24
N ALA A 20 0.86 -27.09 -4.29
CA ALA A 20 1.03 -26.26 -5.49
C ALA A 20 -0.27 -25.71 -6.11
N HIS A 21 -1.33 -26.51 -6.20
CA HIS A 21 -2.62 -26.09 -6.79
C HIS A 21 -3.39 -25.05 -5.96
N ARG A 22 -3.00 -24.85 -4.69
CA ARG A 22 -3.58 -23.85 -3.79
C ARG A 22 -2.70 -22.60 -3.67
N GLN A 23 -1.48 -22.64 -4.19
CA GLN A 23 -0.56 -21.51 -4.12
C GLN A 23 -1.08 -20.36 -4.96
N HIS A 24 -0.90 -19.16 -4.43
CA HIS A 24 -1.17 -17.94 -5.17
C HIS A 24 -0.20 -17.84 -6.37
N PRO A 25 -0.65 -17.46 -7.58
CA PRO A 25 0.23 -17.38 -8.75
C PRO A 25 1.46 -16.48 -8.56
N ASN A 26 1.31 -15.37 -7.83
CA ASN A 26 2.45 -14.49 -7.51
C ASN A 26 3.45 -15.15 -6.54
N PHE A 27 3.00 -16.03 -5.65
CA PHE A 27 3.91 -16.82 -4.81
C PHE A 27 4.70 -17.80 -5.67
N THR A 28 4.06 -18.52 -6.59
CA THR A 28 4.75 -19.43 -7.50
C THR A 28 5.78 -18.71 -8.38
N ASN A 29 5.45 -17.52 -8.90
CA ASN A 29 6.39 -16.69 -9.66
C ASN A 29 7.62 -16.28 -8.83
N LEU A 30 7.42 -15.99 -7.54
CA LEU A 30 8.48 -15.63 -6.61
C LEU A 30 9.49 -16.76 -6.37
N LEU A 31 9.13 -18.01 -6.63
CA LEU A 31 10.04 -19.16 -6.51
C LEU A 31 10.95 -19.34 -7.72
N SER A 32 10.79 -18.57 -8.80
CA SER A 32 11.70 -18.59 -9.95
C SER A 32 13.16 -18.35 -9.54
N ASP A 33 14.11 -19.07 -10.14
CA ASP A 33 15.55 -18.86 -9.89
C ASP A 33 16.01 -17.44 -10.25
N THR A 34 15.30 -16.78 -11.16
CA THR A 34 15.65 -15.42 -11.60
C THR A 34 15.30 -14.31 -10.61
N ASP A 35 14.49 -14.63 -9.59
CA ASP A 35 13.93 -13.65 -8.65
C ASP A 35 14.55 -13.81 -7.25
N TRP A 36 15.81 -14.28 -7.18
CA TRP A 36 16.56 -14.44 -5.93
C TRP A 36 16.73 -13.12 -5.15
N ASP A 37 16.95 -12.01 -5.85
CA ASP A 37 17.15 -10.69 -5.24
C ASP A 37 15.84 -10.09 -4.72
N VAL A 38 14.72 -10.44 -5.37
CA VAL A 38 13.38 -10.13 -4.87
C VAL A 38 13.15 -10.83 -3.53
N ARG A 39 13.55 -12.11 -3.43
CA ARG A 39 13.48 -12.85 -2.16
C ARG A 39 14.41 -12.26 -1.09
N GLU A 40 15.59 -11.74 -1.47
CA GLU A 40 16.45 -11.01 -0.53
C GLU A 40 15.74 -9.78 0.05
N VAL A 41 15.18 -8.91 -0.80
CA VAL A 41 14.47 -7.71 -0.35
C VAL A 41 13.28 -8.06 0.56
N LEU A 42 12.51 -9.08 0.22
CA LEU A 42 11.40 -9.53 1.08
C LEU A 42 11.87 -10.12 2.41
N SER A 43 13.03 -10.78 2.43
CA SER A 43 13.65 -11.24 3.68
C SER A 43 14.07 -10.07 4.56
N GLU A 44 14.64 -9.01 3.96
CA GLU A 44 15.00 -7.77 4.67
C GLU A 44 13.75 -7.06 5.23
N TRP A 45 12.63 -7.09 4.50
CA TRP A 45 11.35 -6.56 4.98
C TRP A 45 10.83 -7.37 6.18
N ALA A 46 10.91 -8.70 6.11
CA ALA A 46 10.46 -9.61 7.17
C ALA A 46 11.39 -9.65 8.40
N GLU A 47 12.61 -9.12 8.33
CA GLU A 47 13.52 -9.12 9.47
C GLU A 47 12.93 -8.35 10.66
N GLY A 48 12.66 -9.08 11.75
CA GLY A 48 12.02 -8.56 12.98
C GLY A 48 10.50 -8.66 12.99
N PHE A 49 9.87 -9.13 11.90
CA PHE A 49 8.43 -9.39 11.87
C PHE A 49 8.12 -10.68 12.63
N VAL A 50 7.10 -10.67 13.48
CA VAL A 50 6.70 -11.82 14.30
C VAL A 50 5.42 -12.45 13.76
N ASP A 51 5.49 -13.73 13.38
CA ASP A 51 4.30 -14.55 13.09
C ASP A 51 3.62 -14.94 14.40
N ARG A 52 2.67 -14.12 14.86
CA ARG A 52 2.04 -14.24 16.19
C ARG A 52 1.29 -15.57 16.37
N ASP A 53 0.59 -16.02 15.33
CA ASP A 53 -0.29 -17.19 15.39
C ASP A 53 0.20 -18.38 14.54
N GLY A 54 1.37 -18.24 13.91
CA GLY A 54 1.99 -19.27 13.09
C GLY A 54 1.33 -19.48 11.73
N LYS A 55 0.45 -18.55 11.30
CA LYS A 55 -0.27 -18.67 10.02
C LYS A 55 0.30 -17.80 8.92
N PHE A 56 1.15 -16.83 9.24
CA PHE A 56 1.60 -15.83 8.28
C PHE A 56 2.26 -16.47 7.05
N VAL A 57 3.15 -17.45 7.24
CA VAL A 57 3.81 -18.15 6.12
C VAL A 57 2.79 -18.85 5.22
N GLN A 58 1.78 -19.49 5.81
CA GLN A 58 0.73 -20.15 5.05
C GLN A 58 -0.13 -19.15 4.28
N GLU A 59 -0.48 -18.02 4.90
CA GLU A 59 -1.29 -16.96 4.30
C GLU A 59 -0.54 -16.21 3.19
N PHE A 60 0.77 -16.03 3.34
CA PHE A 60 1.64 -15.48 2.30
C PHE A 60 1.59 -16.32 1.02
N GLN A 61 1.47 -17.65 1.16
CA GLN A 61 1.35 -18.57 0.03
C GLN A 61 -0.06 -18.66 -0.55
N LEU A 62 -1.10 -18.37 0.24
CA LEU A 62 -2.52 -18.48 -0.17
C LEU A 62 -3.11 -17.18 -0.71
N THR A 63 -2.95 -16.07 0.02
CA THR A 63 -3.57 -14.77 -0.28
C THR A 63 -2.58 -13.75 -0.83
N PHE A 64 -1.30 -13.89 -0.48
CA PHE A 64 -0.15 -13.14 -0.98
C PHE A 64 -0.21 -11.61 -0.80
N ASN A 65 -1.17 -10.92 -1.43
CA ASN A 65 -1.27 -9.46 -1.46
C ASN A 65 -1.50 -8.84 -0.06
N SER A 66 -2.28 -9.48 0.81
CA SER A 66 -2.50 -8.99 2.19
C SER A 66 -1.20 -9.06 2.99
N CYS A 67 -0.59 -10.24 3.05
CA CYS A 67 0.70 -10.44 3.73
C CYS A 67 1.82 -9.58 3.14
N TRP A 68 1.84 -9.38 1.81
CA TRP A 68 2.77 -8.47 1.15
C TRP A 68 2.62 -7.04 1.65
N TRP A 69 1.38 -6.57 1.77
CA TRP A 69 1.10 -5.22 2.25
C TRP A 69 1.54 -5.05 3.71
N GLU A 70 1.30 -6.04 4.55
CA GLU A 70 1.78 -6.06 5.94
C GLU A 70 3.31 -6.04 6.03
N LEU A 71 4.03 -6.87 5.27
CA LEU A 71 5.50 -6.85 5.23
C LEU A 71 6.04 -5.49 4.77
N TYR A 72 5.42 -4.92 3.74
CA TYR A 72 5.81 -3.59 3.27
C TYR A 72 5.59 -2.52 4.34
N LEU A 73 4.43 -2.50 4.99
CA LEU A 73 4.13 -1.55 6.07
C LEU A 73 5.11 -1.70 7.22
N PHE A 74 5.39 -2.92 7.64
CA PHE A 74 6.37 -3.19 8.69
C PHE A 74 7.76 -2.67 8.31
N ALA A 75 8.21 -2.90 7.07
CA ALA A 75 9.48 -2.37 6.58
C ALA A 75 9.50 -0.84 6.58
N VAL A 76 8.39 -0.19 6.19
CA VAL A 76 8.25 1.28 6.25
C VAL A 76 8.32 1.78 7.69
N LEU A 77 7.56 1.20 8.61
CA LEU A 77 7.57 1.58 10.03
C LEU A 77 8.96 1.43 10.65
N LYS A 78 9.62 0.30 10.39
CA LYS A 78 11.01 0.05 10.78
C LYS A 78 11.96 1.13 10.23
N SER A 79 11.79 1.51 8.96
CA SER A 79 12.62 2.56 8.33
C SER A 79 12.40 3.96 8.90
N LEU A 80 11.28 4.19 9.58
CA LEU A 80 10.94 5.44 10.27
C LEU A 80 11.29 5.40 11.77
N GLY A 81 11.89 4.31 12.25
CA GLY A 81 12.20 4.12 13.67
C GLY A 81 10.97 3.85 14.54
N ILE A 82 9.84 3.47 13.95
CA ILE A 82 8.62 3.09 14.67
C ILE A 82 8.73 1.61 15.05
N GLU A 83 8.74 1.33 16.35
CA GLU A 83 8.83 -0.02 16.89
C GLU A 83 7.44 -0.60 17.07
N VAL A 84 7.22 -1.83 16.57
CA VAL A 84 5.94 -2.53 16.68
C VAL A 84 5.95 -3.46 17.89
N ASP A 85 4.90 -3.37 18.70
CA ASP A 85 4.57 -4.34 19.74
C ASP A 85 3.73 -5.48 19.16
N PHE A 86 4.36 -6.64 18.96
CA PHE A 86 3.70 -7.85 18.46
C PHE A 86 3.00 -8.67 19.55
N SER A 87 2.93 -8.20 20.80
CA SER A 87 2.19 -8.89 21.88
C SER A 87 0.65 -8.76 21.76
N HIS A 88 0.17 -7.94 20.82
CA HIS A 88 -1.24 -7.71 20.57
C HIS A 88 -1.65 -8.28 19.21
N ASP A 89 -2.79 -8.96 19.13
CA ASP A 89 -3.27 -9.57 17.87
C ASP A 89 -3.98 -8.59 16.92
N ALA A 90 -4.39 -7.42 17.42
CA ALA A 90 -5.09 -6.41 16.63
C ALA A 90 -5.01 -5.01 17.28
N PRO A 91 -5.00 -3.89 16.52
CA PRO A 91 -4.83 -3.82 15.06
C PRO A 91 -3.52 -4.44 14.59
N ASP A 92 -3.36 -4.62 13.27
CA ASP A 92 -2.21 -5.32 12.69
C ASP A 92 -0.86 -4.82 13.23
N PHE A 93 -0.70 -3.50 13.39
CA PHE A 93 0.47 -2.90 14.01
C PHE A 93 0.08 -1.93 15.14
N VAL A 94 0.71 -2.11 16.30
CA VAL A 94 0.60 -1.19 17.44
C VAL A 94 1.99 -0.72 17.80
N ALA A 95 2.25 0.58 17.75
CA ALA A 95 3.57 1.10 18.05
C ALA A 95 3.86 1.09 19.56
N SER A 96 5.02 0.58 19.99
CA SER A 96 5.46 0.60 21.39
C SER A 96 6.04 1.98 21.77
N ASN A 97 6.73 2.63 20.85
CA ASN A 97 7.43 3.90 21.05
C ASN A 97 6.69 5.12 20.48
N ALA A 98 5.48 4.93 19.95
CA ALA A 98 4.64 5.99 19.41
C ALA A 98 3.15 5.81 19.75
N ARG A 99 2.40 6.91 19.68
CA ARG A 99 0.93 6.90 19.84
C ARG A 99 0.25 6.55 18.51
N LEU A 100 0.54 5.37 17.97
CA LEU A 100 0.07 4.92 16.66
C LEU A 100 -0.45 3.48 16.73
N ALA A 101 -1.61 3.26 16.12
CA ALA A 101 -2.14 1.94 15.79
C ALA A 101 -2.57 1.93 14.32
N ILE A 102 -2.17 0.91 13.57
CA ILE A 102 -2.44 0.78 12.14
C ILE A 102 -3.18 -0.52 11.89
N GLU A 103 -4.26 -0.42 11.13
CA GLU A 103 -4.95 -1.57 10.54
C GLU A 103 -4.69 -1.60 9.02
N ALA A 104 -4.17 -2.72 8.53
CA ALA A 104 -3.89 -2.95 7.13
C ALA A 104 -5.12 -3.48 6.39
N VAL A 105 -5.29 -3.04 5.14
CA VAL A 105 -6.34 -3.55 4.26
C VAL A 105 -5.90 -3.47 2.81
N ILE A 106 -6.39 -4.39 1.98
CA ILE A 106 -6.24 -4.32 0.53
C ILE A 106 -7.60 -4.08 -0.12
N SER A 107 -7.62 -3.24 -1.15
CA SER A 107 -8.74 -3.14 -2.09
C SER A 107 -8.47 -4.12 -3.23
N SER A 108 -9.14 -5.28 -3.22
CA SER A 108 -8.93 -6.37 -4.19
C SER A 108 -9.82 -6.24 -5.44
N HIS A 109 -9.59 -7.11 -6.43
CA HIS A 109 -10.48 -7.28 -7.56
C HIS A 109 -11.86 -7.81 -7.10
N ALA A 110 -12.93 -7.52 -7.84
CA ALA A 110 -14.26 -8.07 -7.55
C ALA A 110 -14.28 -9.58 -7.77
N GLN A 111 -15.15 -10.30 -7.07
CA GLN A 111 -15.31 -11.75 -7.25
C GLN A 111 -15.72 -12.05 -8.71
N GLY A 112 -14.92 -12.88 -9.39
CA GLY A 112 -15.11 -13.20 -10.82
C GLY A 112 -14.52 -12.19 -11.81
N ALA A 113 -14.03 -11.03 -11.35
CA ALA A 113 -13.29 -10.10 -12.18
C ALA A 113 -11.85 -10.57 -12.41
N LYS A 114 -11.21 -10.06 -13.48
CA LYS A 114 -9.84 -10.41 -13.82
C LYS A 114 -8.88 -9.86 -12.75
N PRO A 115 -8.11 -10.72 -12.06
CA PRO A 115 -7.16 -10.26 -11.06
C PRO A 115 -5.95 -9.56 -11.70
N GLU A 116 -5.25 -8.72 -10.93
CA GLU A 116 -4.10 -7.93 -11.38
C GLU A 116 -3.00 -8.78 -12.04
N TRP A 117 -2.76 -10.00 -11.54
CA TRP A 117 -1.72 -10.91 -12.06
C TRP A 117 -2.09 -11.62 -13.38
N ARG A 118 -3.31 -11.43 -13.91
CA ARG A 118 -3.75 -12.00 -15.20
C ARG A 118 -3.73 -11.01 -16.37
N LYS A 119 -3.12 -9.84 -16.21
CA LYS A 119 -2.94 -8.77 -17.24
C LYS A 119 -2.70 -9.29 -18.67
N THR A 120 -3.44 -8.78 -19.65
CA THR A 120 -3.14 -8.92 -21.09
C THR A 120 -2.90 -7.57 -21.76
N ILE A 121 -2.18 -7.55 -22.88
CA ILE A 121 -1.90 -6.32 -23.67
C ILE A 121 -3.21 -5.62 -24.09
N SER A 122 -4.27 -6.38 -24.36
CA SER A 122 -5.61 -5.87 -24.66
C SER A 122 -6.25 -5.09 -23.50
N ASP A 123 -5.90 -5.35 -22.24
CA ASP A 123 -6.46 -4.62 -21.08
C ASP A 123 -5.86 -3.20 -20.97
N ILE A 124 -4.68 -3.00 -21.57
CA ILE A 124 -3.97 -1.71 -21.61
C ILE A 124 -4.48 -0.86 -22.79
N ALA A 125 -4.84 -1.51 -23.91
CA ALA A 125 -5.32 -0.86 -25.13
C ALA A 125 -6.86 -0.78 -25.23
N GLY A 126 -7.59 -1.46 -24.35
CA GLY A 126 -9.05 -1.54 -24.39
C GLY A 126 -9.70 -0.29 -23.82
N GLY A 127 -10.40 0.46 -24.68
CA GLY A 127 -11.17 1.66 -24.34
C GLY A 127 -12.41 1.37 -23.49
N GLN A 128 -12.25 0.82 -22.29
CA GLN A 128 -13.28 0.94 -21.26
C GLN A 128 -13.32 2.38 -20.74
N ASP A 129 -14.52 2.84 -20.40
CA ASP A 129 -14.76 4.18 -19.89
C ASP A 129 -13.94 4.41 -18.60
N ILE A 130 -13.03 5.38 -18.65
CA ILE A 130 -12.14 5.77 -17.55
C ILE A 130 -12.96 6.12 -16.31
N GLU A 131 -14.13 6.74 -16.50
CA GLU A 131 -15.01 7.16 -15.41
C GLU A 131 -15.64 5.98 -14.68
N GLN A 132 -15.98 4.90 -15.41
CA GLN A 132 -16.52 3.68 -14.79
C GLN A 132 -15.46 3.02 -13.89
N ARG A 133 -14.23 2.88 -14.38
CA ARG A 133 -13.12 2.29 -13.61
C ARG A 133 -12.78 3.11 -12.37
N TYR A 134 -12.83 4.44 -12.52
CA TYR A 134 -12.63 5.36 -11.43
C TYR A 134 -13.73 5.22 -10.36
N THR A 135 -15.00 5.14 -10.78
CA THR A 135 -16.15 4.92 -9.90
C THR A 135 -16.07 3.59 -9.15
N GLU A 136 -15.68 2.51 -9.84
CA GLU A 136 -15.47 1.21 -9.20
C GLU A 136 -14.34 1.27 -8.16
N THR A 137 -13.24 1.95 -8.48
CA THR A 137 -12.10 2.13 -7.56
C THR A 137 -12.53 2.90 -6.32
N LEU A 138 -13.22 4.03 -6.49
CA LEU A 138 -13.78 4.81 -5.38
C LEU A 138 -14.66 3.96 -4.47
N ALA A 139 -15.59 3.20 -5.04
CA ALA A 139 -16.50 2.34 -4.28
C ALA A 139 -15.76 1.30 -3.44
N ARG A 140 -14.69 0.70 -3.98
CA ARG A 140 -13.92 -0.33 -3.26
C ARG A 140 -13.03 0.26 -2.18
N LEU A 141 -12.41 1.40 -2.45
CA LEU A 141 -11.66 2.13 -1.43
C LEU A 141 -12.59 2.55 -0.29
N TYR A 142 -13.76 3.12 -0.60
CA TYR A 142 -14.77 3.46 0.40
C TYR A 142 -15.14 2.25 1.26
N ASN A 143 -15.52 1.14 0.64
CA ASN A 143 -15.92 -0.07 1.39
C ASN A 143 -14.80 -0.61 2.28
N SER A 144 -13.54 -0.54 1.82
CA SER A 144 -12.38 -0.97 2.60
C SER A 144 -12.18 -0.07 3.83
N LEU A 145 -12.27 1.25 3.65
CA LEU A 145 -12.13 2.22 4.74
C LEU A 145 -13.30 2.15 5.73
N ASP A 146 -14.54 2.09 5.25
CA ASP A 146 -15.73 1.98 6.12
C ASP A 146 -15.72 0.67 6.92
N ALA A 147 -15.32 -0.45 6.32
CA ALA A 147 -15.18 -1.72 7.05
C ALA A 147 -14.18 -1.61 8.21
N LYS A 148 -13.01 -1.00 7.98
CA LYS A 148 -11.98 -0.85 9.03
C LYS A 148 -12.32 0.22 10.06
N ARG A 149 -13.07 1.26 9.68
CA ARG A 149 -13.68 2.24 10.60
C ARG A 149 -14.72 1.58 11.51
N ARG A 150 -15.62 0.76 10.96
CA ARG A 150 -16.59 -0.05 11.75
C ARG A 150 -15.90 -1.01 12.71
N LEU A 151 -14.83 -1.68 12.25
CA LEU A 151 -14.06 -2.60 13.07
C LEU A 151 -13.42 -1.88 14.27
N TYR A 152 -12.91 -0.66 14.08
CA TYR A 152 -12.44 0.15 15.18
C TYR A 152 -13.55 0.43 16.20
N GLN A 153 -14.69 0.93 15.73
CA GLN A 153 -15.81 1.31 16.61
C GLN A 153 -16.34 0.13 17.43
N THR A 154 -16.48 -1.03 16.80
CA THR A 154 -17.10 -2.21 17.39
C THR A 154 -16.12 -3.08 18.20
N ARG A 155 -14.81 -3.01 17.92
CA ARG A 155 -13.81 -3.88 18.55
C ARG A 155 -12.62 -3.10 19.11
N TYR A 156 -11.92 -2.32 18.29
CA TYR A 156 -10.60 -1.80 18.69
C TYR A 156 -10.68 -0.64 19.69
N SER A 157 -11.76 0.14 19.68
CA SER A 157 -11.98 1.27 20.58
C SER A 157 -11.95 0.88 22.07
N GLY A 158 -12.33 -0.35 22.40
CA GLY A 158 -12.31 -0.90 23.76
C GLY A 158 -10.97 -1.50 24.18
N LEU A 159 -10.00 -1.63 23.28
CA LEU A 159 -8.72 -2.28 23.58
C LEU A 159 -7.78 -1.34 24.35
N PRO A 160 -7.23 -1.76 25.52
CA PRO A 160 -6.37 -0.91 26.34
C PRO A 160 -5.14 -0.37 25.58
N HIS A 161 -4.54 -1.19 24.72
CA HIS A 161 -3.35 -0.83 23.95
C HIS A 161 -3.63 0.07 22.74
N VAL A 162 -4.90 0.29 22.39
CA VAL A 162 -5.32 1.22 21.32
C VAL A 162 -5.71 2.59 21.89
N LYS A 163 -6.19 2.63 23.14
CA LYS A 163 -6.71 3.84 23.77
C LYS A 163 -5.70 5.00 23.71
N GLY A 164 -6.15 6.13 23.16
CA GLY A 164 -5.35 7.35 23.04
C GLY A 164 -4.25 7.29 21.97
N LYS A 165 -4.19 6.25 21.13
CA LYS A 165 -3.32 6.23 19.95
C LYS A 165 -4.07 6.78 18.74
N ALA A 166 -3.34 7.39 17.81
CA ALA A 166 -3.87 7.72 16.50
C ALA A 166 -4.18 6.40 15.76
N TYR A 167 -5.41 6.23 15.30
CA TYR A 167 -5.85 5.05 14.54
C TYR A 167 -5.76 5.35 13.05
N VAL A 168 -4.91 4.61 12.36
CA VAL A 168 -4.63 4.80 10.94
C VAL A 168 -5.08 3.58 10.15
N ILE A 169 -5.78 3.81 9.05
CA ILE A 169 -6.11 2.74 8.10
C ILE A 169 -5.07 2.79 6.99
N ALA A 170 -4.30 1.71 6.82
CA ALA A 170 -3.32 1.60 5.75
C ALA A 170 -3.89 0.73 4.64
N VAL A 171 -4.21 1.34 3.50
CA VAL A 171 -4.85 0.68 2.36
C VAL A 171 -3.93 0.59 1.15
N HIS A 172 -3.80 -0.61 0.59
CA HIS A 172 -3.21 -0.78 -0.74
C HIS A 172 -4.28 -1.01 -1.80
N ASN A 173 -4.12 -0.41 -2.98
CA ASN A 173 -4.99 -0.65 -4.12
C ASN A 173 -4.42 -1.69 -5.09
N PHE A 174 -4.99 -2.90 -5.04
CA PHE A 174 -4.76 -4.00 -6.00
C PHE A 174 -5.98 -4.22 -6.93
N SER A 175 -6.92 -3.27 -6.98
CA SER A 175 -8.28 -3.54 -7.45
C SER A 175 -8.43 -3.71 -8.96
N THR A 176 -7.53 -3.13 -9.74
CA THR A 176 -7.49 -3.25 -11.21
C THR A 176 -6.06 -3.40 -11.70
N PRO A 177 -5.85 -4.03 -12.88
CA PRO A 177 -4.56 -4.10 -13.55
C PRO A 177 -3.82 -2.76 -13.66
N ASP A 178 -4.53 -1.67 -13.86
CA ASP A 178 -4.04 -0.29 -14.02
C ASP A 178 -4.19 0.57 -12.76
N SER A 179 -4.48 -0.01 -11.60
CA SER A 179 -4.66 0.74 -10.34
C SER A 179 -3.49 1.69 -10.02
N PHE A 180 -2.30 1.39 -10.54
CA PHE A 180 -1.11 2.26 -10.49
C PHE A 180 -1.19 3.52 -11.37
N GLN A 181 -2.08 3.58 -12.36
CA GLN A 181 -2.29 4.70 -13.27
C GLN A 181 -3.28 5.74 -12.72
N LEU A 182 -4.18 5.33 -11.82
CA LEU A 182 -5.16 6.23 -11.18
C LEU A 182 -4.54 7.11 -10.08
N GLY A 183 -3.28 6.86 -9.72
CA GLY A 183 -2.52 7.65 -8.76
C GLY A 183 -3.23 7.76 -7.40
N ASP A 184 -3.29 8.99 -6.88
CA ASP A 184 -3.87 9.34 -5.59
C ASP A 184 -5.13 10.22 -5.69
N VAL A 185 -5.59 10.54 -6.90
CA VAL A 185 -6.76 11.40 -7.16
C VAL A 185 -8.05 10.79 -6.59
N ALA A 186 -8.25 9.49 -6.78
CA ALA A 186 -9.39 8.76 -6.20
C ALA A 186 -9.44 8.91 -4.68
N MET A 187 -8.29 8.78 -4.02
CA MET A 187 -8.21 8.91 -2.57
C MET A 187 -8.44 10.36 -2.13
N GLN A 188 -7.87 11.34 -2.83
CA GLN A 188 -8.11 12.76 -2.54
C GLN A 188 -9.61 13.12 -2.59
N ARG A 189 -10.32 12.70 -3.65
CA ARG A 189 -11.76 12.96 -3.77
C ARG A 189 -12.58 12.22 -2.72
N LEU A 190 -12.26 10.95 -2.48
CA LEU A 190 -12.96 10.16 -1.47
C LEU A 190 -12.84 10.75 -0.07
N LEU A 191 -11.64 11.19 0.31
CA LEU A 191 -11.35 11.67 1.67
C LEU A 191 -11.77 13.12 1.90
N TYR A 192 -11.52 14.02 0.95
CA TYR A 192 -11.67 15.47 1.17
C TYR A 192 -12.77 16.16 0.38
N ASP A 193 -13.25 15.58 -0.73
CA ASP A 193 -14.26 16.19 -1.63
C ASP A 193 -14.02 17.68 -1.94
N LEU A 194 -12.82 18.02 -2.43
CA LEU A 194 -12.44 19.41 -2.72
C LEU A 194 -13.35 20.11 -3.76
N GLU A 195 -14.12 19.34 -4.53
CA GLU A 195 -15.05 19.83 -5.54
C GLU A 195 -16.49 19.97 -5.01
N GLY A 196 -16.76 19.58 -3.75
CA GLY A 196 -18.08 19.71 -3.12
C GLY A 196 -19.17 18.84 -3.72
N ARG A 197 -18.83 17.67 -4.28
CA ARG A 197 -19.77 16.75 -4.96
C ARG A 197 -20.64 15.96 -3.99
N GLN A 198 -20.23 15.82 -2.73
CA GLN A 198 -20.88 15.12 -1.61
C GLN A 198 -21.03 13.60 -1.76
N SER A 199 -21.30 13.10 -2.96
CA SER A 199 -21.52 11.68 -3.24
C SER A 199 -21.23 11.33 -4.70
N PHE A 200 -21.18 10.04 -5.00
CA PHE A 200 -21.11 9.47 -6.34
C PHE A 200 -21.97 8.21 -6.44
N LEU A 201 -22.44 7.88 -7.65
CA LEU A 201 -23.27 6.69 -7.88
C LEU A 201 -22.42 5.50 -8.32
N LYS A 202 -22.36 4.46 -7.49
CA LYS A 202 -21.84 3.15 -7.89
C LYS A 202 -22.85 2.45 -8.80
N ASN A 203 -22.40 2.05 -9.99
CA ASN A 203 -23.22 1.41 -11.03
C ASN A 203 -24.48 2.22 -11.43
N GLY A 204 -24.48 3.54 -11.19
CA GLY A 204 -25.64 4.40 -11.43
C GLY A 204 -26.79 4.25 -10.43
N GLU A 205 -26.67 3.39 -9.42
CA GLU A 205 -27.78 3.01 -8.53
C GLU A 205 -27.51 3.33 -7.06
N VAL A 206 -26.31 2.98 -6.56
CA VAL A 206 -26.00 3.08 -5.13
C VAL A 206 -25.20 4.35 -4.86
N SER A 207 -25.80 5.30 -4.15
CA SER A 207 -25.11 6.52 -3.72
C SER A 207 -24.11 6.22 -2.60
N LEU A 208 -22.84 6.54 -2.84
CA LEU A 208 -21.75 6.41 -1.89
C LEU A 208 -21.16 7.80 -1.58
N PRO A 209 -20.69 8.03 -0.36
CA PRO A 209 -20.23 9.35 0.06
C PRO A 209 -18.85 9.71 -0.52
N LEU A 210 -18.65 11.01 -0.74
CA LEU A 210 -17.34 11.65 -0.84
C LEU A 210 -17.09 12.49 0.42
N GLY A 211 -15.85 12.95 0.59
CA GLY A 211 -15.47 13.83 1.68
C GLY A 211 -15.60 13.13 3.03
N ILE A 212 -15.24 11.84 3.09
CA ILE A 212 -15.55 11.03 4.27
C ILE A 212 -14.87 11.52 5.55
N PHE A 213 -13.77 12.28 5.46
CA PHE A 213 -13.17 12.91 6.63
C PHE A 213 -13.99 14.09 7.21
N ASP A 214 -14.94 14.64 6.45
CA ASP A 214 -15.89 15.63 6.96
C ASP A 214 -17.16 15.00 7.58
N ARG A 215 -17.15 13.69 7.81
CA ARG A 215 -18.29 12.96 8.39
C ARG A 215 -18.00 12.55 9.82
N ASP A 216 -18.97 12.76 10.71
CA ASP A 216 -18.87 12.44 12.13
C ASP A 216 -18.50 10.97 12.37
N GLU A 217 -18.97 10.08 11.50
CA GLU A 217 -18.70 8.66 11.59
C GLU A 217 -17.22 8.28 11.38
N PHE A 218 -16.38 9.18 10.85
CA PHE A 218 -14.95 8.97 10.57
C PHE A 218 -13.99 9.71 11.52
N THR A 219 -14.47 10.43 12.55
CA THR A 219 -13.58 11.15 13.49
C THR A 219 -12.61 10.22 14.23
N SER A 220 -12.98 8.95 14.41
CA SER A 220 -12.09 7.94 14.99
C SER A 220 -10.87 7.58 14.12
N VAL A 221 -10.89 7.87 12.82
CA VAL A 221 -9.78 7.60 11.90
C VAL A 221 -8.89 8.83 11.83
N SER A 222 -7.64 8.70 12.28
CA SER A 222 -6.67 9.78 12.36
C SER A 222 -6.07 10.16 11.01
N ALA A 223 -5.80 9.15 10.18
CA ALA A 223 -5.24 9.31 8.85
C ALA A 223 -5.46 8.05 8.01
N VAL A 224 -5.25 8.17 6.71
CA VAL A 224 -5.18 7.05 5.78
C VAL A 224 -3.79 6.99 5.14
N ILE A 225 -3.11 5.86 5.29
CA ILE A 225 -1.90 5.55 4.51
C ILE A 225 -2.33 4.84 3.24
N TYR A 226 -1.82 5.26 2.09
CA TYR A 226 -2.20 4.71 0.79
C TYR A 226 -0.99 4.42 -0.09
N SER A 227 -1.04 3.29 -0.80
CA SER A 227 -0.15 3.03 -1.92
C SER A 227 -0.86 2.23 -3.01
N SER A 228 -0.47 2.48 -4.26
CA SER A 228 -0.73 1.61 -5.41
C SER A 228 0.57 1.06 -6.02
N LEU A 229 1.73 1.41 -5.45
CA LEU A 229 3.05 1.15 -6.01
C LEU A 229 3.92 0.22 -5.16
N ALA A 230 3.50 -0.14 -3.94
CA ALA A 230 4.14 -1.18 -3.13
C ALA A 230 3.84 -2.58 -3.68
N THR A 231 4.22 -2.85 -4.92
CA THR A 231 3.96 -4.09 -5.67
C THR A 231 5.27 -4.80 -6.01
N TYR A 232 5.22 -5.90 -6.76
CA TYR A 232 6.41 -6.62 -7.23
C TYR A 232 7.42 -5.71 -7.98
N GLY A 233 6.94 -4.66 -8.63
CA GLY A 233 7.82 -3.67 -9.27
C GLY A 233 8.73 -2.93 -8.27
N LYS A 234 8.27 -2.74 -7.02
CA LYS A 234 9.03 -2.03 -5.97
C LYS A 234 10.19 -2.89 -5.50
N VAL A 235 9.95 -4.15 -5.16
CA VAL A 235 11.04 -5.06 -4.80
C VAL A 235 12.02 -5.27 -5.95
N ARG A 236 11.57 -5.26 -7.22
CA ARG A 236 12.49 -5.23 -8.37
C ARG A 236 13.30 -3.94 -8.44
N ALA A 237 12.71 -2.81 -8.11
CA ALA A 237 13.42 -1.54 -8.07
C ALA A 237 14.47 -1.48 -6.95
N LEU A 238 14.20 -2.10 -5.80
CA LEU A 238 15.12 -2.20 -4.67
C LEU A 238 16.13 -3.34 -4.79
N GLY A 239 15.79 -4.38 -5.56
CA GLY A 239 16.61 -5.58 -5.75
C GLY A 239 17.95 -5.32 -6.44
N LYS A 240 18.87 -6.26 -6.28
CA LYS A 240 20.27 -6.18 -6.75
C LYS A 240 20.48 -6.82 -8.13
N SER A 241 19.45 -7.44 -8.72
CA SER A 241 19.56 -8.11 -10.01
C SER A 241 20.04 -7.16 -11.10
N THR A 242 20.94 -7.67 -11.93
CA THR A 242 21.44 -7.00 -13.14
C THR A 242 20.65 -7.42 -14.38
N ALA A 243 19.53 -8.12 -14.21
CA ALA A 243 18.68 -8.50 -15.33
C ALA A 243 18.15 -7.27 -16.08
N ASP A 244 17.93 -7.44 -17.39
CA ASP A 244 17.49 -6.38 -18.28
C ASP A 244 16.02 -6.02 -18.04
N PHE A 245 15.79 -5.18 -17.04
CA PHE A 245 14.49 -4.54 -16.81
C PHE A 245 14.51 -3.11 -17.30
N ILE A 246 13.43 -2.73 -17.99
CA ILE A 246 13.08 -1.34 -18.28
C ILE A 246 12.01 -0.89 -17.30
N PHE A 247 12.29 0.22 -16.63
CA PHE A 247 11.35 0.94 -15.79
C PHE A 247 10.77 2.10 -16.57
N GLN A 248 9.45 2.10 -16.71
CA GLN A 248 8.68 3.23 -17.22
C GLN A 248 7.91 3.82 -16.05
N ALA A 249 8.23 5.04 -15.65
CA ALA A 249 7.64 5.69 -14.49
C ALA A 249 7.31 7.16 -14.79
N ALA A 250 6.47 7.76 -13.94
CA ALA A 250 6.29 9.20 -13.91
C ALA A 250 6.35 9.71 -12.47
N ARG A 251 7.13 10.77 -12.28
CA ARG A 251 7.12 11.59 -11.07
C ARG A 251 6.39 12.90 -11.36
N ILE A 252 5.72 13.45 -10.35
CA ILE A 252 5.15 14.80 -10.41
C ILE A 252 5.82 15.66 -9.35
N ARG A 253 6.49 16.73 -9.77
CA ARG A 253 7.08 17.70 -8.85
C ARG A 253 6.18 18.92 -8.72
N ASN A 254 6.05 19.44 -7.50
CA ASN A 254 5.28 20.65 -7.19
C ASN A 254 3.83 20.62 -7.71
N ASN A 255 3.21 19.43 -7.77
CA ASN A 255 1.82 19.20 -8.23
C ASN A 255 1.52 19.48 -9.72
N TRP A 256 2.51 19.84 -10.54
CA TRP A 256 2.28 20.25 -11.93
C TRP A 256 3.37 19.83 -12.94
N GLU A 257 4.59 19.57 -12.49
CA GLU A 257 5.70 19.25 -13.38
C GLU A 257 5.79 17.74 -13.56
N LEU A 258 5.40 17.26 -14.75
CA LEU A 258 5.50 15.85 -15.12
C LEU A 258 6.94 15.50 -15.52
N ILE A 259 7.52 14.53 -14.81
CA ILE A 259 8.87 14.01 -15.06
C ILE A 259 8.74 12.55 -15.52
N PRO A 260 8.69 12.29 -16.84
CA PRO A 260 8.67 10.92 -17.35
C PRO A 260 10.05 10.28 -17.21
N ILE A 261 10.07 9.00 -16.84
CA ILE A 261 11.28 8.21 -16.65
C ILE A 261 11.17 6.96 -17.53
N SER A 262 12.18 6.74 -18.37
CA SER A 262 12.41 5.49 -19.07
C SER A 262 13.87 5.10 -18.84
N ALA A 263 14.11 4.12 -17.97
CA ALA A 263 15.45 3.79 -17.51
C ALA A 263 15.64 2.28 -17.40
N ASN A 264 16.85 1.81 -17.67
CA ASN A 264 17.24 0.45 -17.32
C ASN A 264 17.36 0.33 -15.79
N LYS A 265 17.25 -0.90 -15.27
CA LYS A 265 17.39 -1.20 -13.83
C LYS A 265 18.61 -0.54 -13.16
N LYS A 266 19.76 -0.53 -13.85
CA LYS A 266 21.01 0.05 -13.33
C LYS A 266 20.92 1.57 -13.09
N ASP A 267 20.11 2.26 -13.90
CA ASP A 267 19.95 3.71 -13.90
C ASP A 267 18.69 4.15 -13.14
N TYR A 268 17.76 3.23 -12.87
CA TYR A 268 16.54 3.50 -12.12
C TYR A 268 16.76 3.45 -10.60
N LYS A 269 16.25 4.47 -9.90
CA LYS A 269 16.31 4.57 -8.43
C LYS A 269 14.94 4.96 -7.87
N GLU A 270 14.53 4.27 -6.82
CA GLU A 270 13.45 4.66 -5.93
C GLU A 270 13.78 4.21 -4.51
N SER A 271 13.21 4.89 -3.51
CA SER A 271 13.30 4.47 -2.12
C SER A 271 12.24 3.42 -1.77
N LEU A 272 12.36 2.84 -0.57
CA LEU A 272 11.29 2.00 0.00
C LEU A 272 9.94 2.73 0.00
N ARG A 273 9.95 4.01 0.39
CA ARG A 273 8.74 4.80 0.67
C ARG A 273 8.20 5.53 -0.57
N ASP A 274 8.97 5.63 -1.65
CA ASP A 274 8.50 6.21 -2.91
C ASP A 274 7.16 5.59 -3.37
N GLY A 275 6.16 6.45 -3.59
CA GLY A 275 4.79 6.03 -3.92
C GLY A 275 3.88 5.77 -2.73
N LEU A 276 4.34 6.04 -1.50
CA LEU A 276 3.51 6.09 -0.30
C LEU A 276 2.88 7.47 -0.14
N ARG A 277 1.60 7.48 0.25
CA ARG A 277 0.82 8.69 0.54
C ARG A 277 0.27 8.62 1.96
N VAL A 278 0.20 9.76 2.65
CA VAL A 278 -0.46 9.89 3.95
C VAL A 278 -1.49 11.01 3.88
N PHE A 279 -2.75 10.70 4.18
CA PHE A 279 -3.86 11.62 4.17
C PHE A 279 -4.31 11.87 5.61
N HIS A 280 -4.11 13.09 6.12
CA HIS A 280 -4.47 13.45 7.50
C HIS A 280 -5.96 13.80 7.60
N ASN A 281 -6.65 13.22 8.58
CA ASN A 281 -8.02 13.60 8.87
C ASN A 281 -8.04 14.88 9.74
N PRO A 282 -8.53 16.03 9.24
CA PRO A 282 -8.59 17.28 10.01
C PRO A 282 -9.58 17.23 11.19
N ARG A 283 -10.52 16.27 11.19
CA ARG A 283 -11.55 16.10 12.23
C ARG A 283 -11.27 14.90 13.15
N ALA A 284 -10.04 14.39 13.15
CA ALA A 284 -9.67 13.25 13.97
C ALA A 284 -9.78 13.54 15.48
N ASP A 285 -10.41 12.62 16.24
CA ASP A 285 -10.48 12.69 17.70
C ASP A 285 -9.09 12.63 18.35
N VAL A 286 -8.21 11.82 17.76
CA VAL A 286 -6.79 11.73 18.10
C VAL A 286 -5.99 11.95 16.81
N PRO A 287 -5.49 13.15 16.51
CA PRO A 287 -4.80 13.40 15.25
C PRO A 287 -3.46 12.67 15.18
N LEU A 288 -3.08 12.26 13.96
CA LEU A 288 -1.75 11.74 13.69
C LEU A 288 -0.73 12.88 13.84
N PRO A 289 0.36 12.72 14.63
CA PRO A 289 1.38 13.75 14.74
C PRO A 289 2.00 14.10 13.38
N MET A 290 2.05 15.39 13.06
CA MET A 290 2.52 15.90 11.76
C MET A 290 3.97 15.54 11.44
N SER A 291 4.81 15.27 12.44
CA SER A 291 6.21 14.90 12.26
C SER A 291 6.42 13.39 12.01
N MET A 292 5.38 12.56 12.16
CA MET A 292 5.53 11.10 12.19
C MET A 292 5.93 10.50 10.84
N PHE A 293 5.46 11.10 9.75
CA PHE A 293 5.78 10.70 8.37
C PHE A 293 6.40 11.84 7.57
N ASP A 294 6.97 12.84 8.26
CA ASP A 294 7.59 14.03 7.66
C ASP A 294 9.00 13.70 7.14
N VAL A 295 9.04 12.94 6.06
CA VAL A 295 10.26 12.55 5.35
C VAL A 295 10.11 12.86 3.86
N PRO A 296 11.21 13.17 3.13
CA PRO A 296 11.13 13.64 1.76
C PRO A 296 10.45 12.68 0.77
N ASP A 297 10.47 11.38 1.05
CA ASP A 297 9.96 10.34 0.16
C ASP A 297 8.58 9.79 0.55
N VAL A 298 7.87 10.49 1.44
CA VAL A 298 6.45 10.28 1.73
C VAL A 298 5.67 11.55 1.39
N ARG A 299 4.67 11.42 0.52
CA ARG A 299 3.81 12.54 0.16
C ARG A 299 2.64 12.63 1.13
N GLU A 300 2.53 13.74 1.83
CA GLU A 300 1.50 13.99 2.82
C GLU A 300 0.47 14.97 2.30
N PHE A 301 -0.80 14.73 2.58
CA PHE A 301 -1.93 15.62 2.29
C PHE A 301 -2.56 16.08 3.60
N ARG A 302 -2.67 17.39 3.78
CA ARG A 302 -3.18 18.02 5.00
C ARG A 302 -4.21 19.08 4.63
N ILE A 303 -5.28 19.21 5.41
CA ILE A 303 -6.24 20.31 5.26
C ILE A 303 -5.97 21.35 6.36
N PHE A 304 -5.63 22.58 5.98
CA PHE A 304 -5.53 23.71 6.89
C PHE A 304 -6.45 24.83 6.40
N LYS A 305 -7.35 25.30 7.28
CA LYS A 305 -8.30 26.38 6.96
C LYS A 305 -9.08 26.15 5.64
N GLY A 306 -9.49 24.90 5.40
CA GLY A 306 -10.23 24.50 4.19
C GLY A 306 -9.38 24.39 2.91
N GLN A 307 -8.06 24.55 2.99
CA GLN A 307 -7.14 24.41 1.85
C GLN A 307 -6.28 23.17 2.00
N ILE A 308 -6.02 22.49 0.87
CA ILE A 308 -5.12 21.35 0.84
C ILE A 308 -3.67 21.80 0.73
N HIS A 309 -2.84 21.26 1.62
CA HIS A 309 -1.40 21.42 1.64
C HIS A 309 -0.76 20.05 1.41
N THR A 310 0.19 19.99 0.49
CA THR A 310 0.89 18.76 0.13
C THR A 310 2.39 18.91 0.38
N SER A 311 3.03 17.90 0.99
CA SER A 311 4.48 17.76 0.85
C SER A 311 4.82 17.34 -0.59
N CYS A 312 6.08 17.48 -0.98
CA CYS A 312 6.55 17.02 -2.28
C CYS A 312 7.98 16.52 -2.17
N HIS A 313 8.24 15.35 -2.73
CA HIS A 313 9.60 14.82 -2.87
C HIS A 313 10.48 15.78 -3.68
N PRO A 314 11.76 16.03 -3.31
CA PRO A 314 12.68 16.89 -4.08
C PRO A 314 12.79 16.53 -5.58
N ASP A 315 12.90 15.24 -5.88
CA ASP A 315 12.89 14.68 -7.24
C ASP A 315 11.48 14.47 -7.85
N GLY A 316 10.42 14.91 -7.16
CA GLY A 316 9.02 14.69 -7.54
C GLY A 316 8.44 13.37 -7.01
N ASP A 317 7.15 13.37 -6.73
CA ASP A 317 6.45 12.23 -6.14
C ASP A 317 6.21 11.15 -7.19
N LEU A 318 6.65 9.91 -6.93
CA LEU A 318 6.40 8.78 -7.82
C LEU A 318 4.88 8.49 -7.88
N CYS A 319 4.29 8.62 -9.07
CA CYS A 319 2.84 8.48 -9.29
C CYS A 319 2.46 7.19 -10.02
N MET A 320 3.33 6.71 -10.90
CA MET A 320 3.13 5.44 -11.61
C MET A 320 4.48 4.76 -11.89
N ARG A 321 4.45 3.44 -11.99
CA ARG A 321 5.60 2.63 -12.44
C ARG A 321 5.13 1.34 -13.10
N GLN A 322 5.71 1.05 -14.26
CA GLN A 322 5.64 -0.22 -14.96
C GLN A 322 7.05 -0.78 -15.13
N VAL A 323 7.18 -2.10 -14.95
CA VAL A 323 8.46 -2.81 -15.07
C VAL A 323 8.31 -3.91 -16.10
N THR A 324 9.12 -3.85 -17.15
CA THR A 324 9.12 -4.85 -18.22
C THR A 324 10.49 -5.53 -18.24
N ARG A 325 10.50 -6.87 -18.23
CA ARG A 325 11.72 -7.65 -18.48
C ARG A 325 11.91 -7.79 -19.98
N LEU A 326 13.08 -7.40 -20.48
CA LEU A 326 13.44 -7.69 -21.86
C LEU A 326 13.67 -9.20 -21.99
N LYS A 327 13.09 -9.82 -23.02
CA LYS A 327 13.46 -11.19 -23.38
C LYS A 327 14.87 -11.13 -23.95
N GLN A 328 15.77 -11.98 -23.44
CA GLN A 328 17.00 -12.27 -24.15
C GLN A 328 16.59 -12.89 -25.49
N VAL A 329 16.99 -12.24 -26.59
CA VAL A 329 16.80 -12.72 -27.96
C VAL A 329 17.74 -13.89 -28.21
#